data_AF-A0A522CHX1-F1
#
_entry.id   AF-A0A522CHX1-F1
#
_cell.length_a   1.000
_cell.length_b   1.000
_cell.length_c   1.000
_cell.angle_alpha   90.00
_cell.angle_beta   90.00
_cell.angle_gamma   90.00
#
_symmetry.space_group_name_H-M   'P 1'
#
loop_
_entity.id
_entity.type
_entity.pdbx_description
1 polymer ?
#
loop_
_entity_poly.entity_id
_entity_poly.type
_entity_poly.pdbx_seq_one_letter_code
_entity_poly.pdbx_strand_id
1 'polypeptide(L)'
;MKRIDALHDVLAAYGLTHDMPVSARAAMRDSQKEVLSAILKNKGRLTLLVSLAVGFQFLLKKLGIGITLAKSALAVSAAAIGATIVISGTAVYTIHKVVLAPIVEESANPHEGTDSRDREKKSLEFIHPPFDLGIMPFESDASVSREAARVSLGIAQLTLRLKGPDHAAFMANPTAFAKPRRALTGTVVKLGSIFRISVKLIDNASSQVVFFTSENANGEADIDRACAAIMARMEGKL
;
A
#
# COMPACT_ATOMS: atom_id res chain seq x y z
N MET A 1 -36.69 -8.73 27.46
CA MET A 1 -37.21 -8.99 26.10
C MET A 1 -36.16 -9.74 25.30
N LYS A 2 -36.49 -10.92 24.77
CA LYS A 2 -35.52 -11.79 24.09
C LYS A 2 -35.32 -11.25 22.67
N ARG A 3 -34.06 -11.14 22.22
CA ARG A 3 -33.69 -10.59 20.89
C ARG A 3 -34.41 -11.23 19.70
N ILE A 4 -34.96 -12.42 19.89
CA ILE A 4 -35.71 -13.18 18.88
C ILE A 4 -37.06 -12.51 18.60
N ASP A 5 -37.71 -11.96 19.61
CA ASP A 5 -39.03 -11.33 19.49
C ASP A 5 -38.93 -10.04 18.69
N ALA A 6 -37.89 -9.23 18.95
CA ALA A 6 -37.63 -8.00 18.21
C ALA A 6 -37.30 -8.24 16.72
N LEU A 7 -36.62 -9.35 16.40
CA LEU A 7 -36.35 -9.71 15.01
C LEU A 7 -37.63 -10.20 14.32
N HIS A 8 -38.47 -10.94 15.02
CA HIS A 8 -39.74 -11.44 14.48
C HIS A 8 -40.71 -10.30 14.18
N ASP A 9 -40.81 -9.30 15.06
CA ASP A 9 -41.65 -8.12 14.87
C ASP A 9 -41.19 -7.29 13.67
N VAL A 10 -39.88 -7.13 13.48
CA VAL A 10 -39.33 -6.45 12.30
C VAL A 10 -39.63 -7.25 11.03
N LEU A 11 -39.41 -8.57 11.03
CA LEU A 11 -39.69 -9.40 9.86
C LEU A 11 -41.19 -9.43 9.51
N ALA A 12 -42.06 -9.41 10.52
CA ALA A 12 -43.50 -9.33 10.33
C ALA A 12 -43.94 -7.95 9.78
N ALA A 13 -43.37 -6.85 10.29
CA ALA A 13 -43.68 -5.51 9.83
C ALA A 13 -43.36 -5.27 8.35
N TYR A 14 -42.35 -5.95 7.82
CA TYR A 14 -41.98 -5.88 6.39
C TYR A 14 -42.61 -6.99 5.53
N GLY A 15 -43.52 -7.80 6.09
CA GLY A 15 -44.21 -8.88 5.35
C GLY A 15 -43.30 -10.02 4.91
N LEU A 16 -42.08 -10.12 5.48
CA LEU A 16 -41.06 -11.11 5.13
C LEU A 16 -41.27 -12.48 5.79
N THR A 17 -42.34 -12.62 6.58
CA THR A 17 -42.73 -13.86 7.26
C THR A 17 -43.52 -14.83 6.38
N HIS A 18 -44.01 -14.39 5.23
CA HIS A 18 -44.75 -15.25 4.29
C HIS A 18 -43.80 -15.82 3.24
N ASP A 19 -43.97 -17.11 2.91
CA ASP A 19 -43.22 -17.75 1.85
C ASP A 19 -43.39 -16.97 0.54
N MET A 20 -42.28 -16.45 0.04
CA MET A 20 -42.25 -15.57 -1.12
C MET A 20 -42.91 -16.28 -2.32
N PRO A 21 -43.90 -15.65 -2.99
CA PRO A 21 -44.64 -16.29 -4.07
C PRO A 21 -43.70 -16.73 -5.20
N VAL A 22 -43.98 -17.87 -5.82
CA VAL A 22 -43.09 -18.52 -6.79
C VAL A 22 -42.78 -17.60 -7.98
N SER A 23 -43.73 -16.75 -8.36
CA SER A 23 -43.57 -15.71 -9.39
C SER A 23 -42.55 -14.63 -9.01
N ALA A 24 -42.55 -14.17 -7.76
CA ALA A 24 -41.58 -13.21 -7.26
C ALA A 24 -40.17 -13.81 -7.17
N ARG A 25 -40.06 -15.10 -6.81
CA ARG A 25 -38.78 -15.82 -6.83
C ARG A 25 -38.20 -15.95 -8.24
N ALA A 26 -39.04 -16.23 -9.24
CA ALA A 26 -38.61 -16.27 -10.63
C ALA A 26 -38.14 -14.89 -11.13
N ALA A 27 -38.93 -13.85 -10.88
CA ALA A 27 -38.57 -12.47 -11.25
C ALA A 27 -37.29 -11.95 -10.55
N MET A 28 -37.08 -12.31 -9.27
CA MET A 28 -35.83 -12.01 -8.58
C MET A 28 -34.63 -12.77 -9.17
N ARG A 29 -34.83 -13.99 -9.64
CA ARG A 29 -33.76 -14.79 -10.26
C ARG A 29 -33.35 -14.24 -11.62
N ASP A 30 -34.31 -13.73 -12.39
CA ASP A 30 -34.03 -13.14 -13.70
C ASP A 30 -33.37 -11.75 -13.56
N SER A 31 -33.82 -10.94 -12.60
CA SER A 31 -33.22 -9.63 -12.30
C SER A 31 -31.87 -9.69 -11.58
N GLN A 32 -31.50 -10.82 -10.96
CA GLN A 32 -30.20 -10.99 -10.31
C GLN A 32 -29.03 -10.75 -11.26
N LYS A 33 -29.15 -11.16 -12.54
CA LYS A 33 -28.07 -10.98 -13.52
C LYS A 33 -27.86 -9.50 -13.85
N GLU A 34 -28.94 -8.75 -13.99
CA GLU A 34 -28.91 -7.31 -14.27
C GLU A 34 -28.41 -6.51 -13.06
N VAL A 35 -28.93 -6.80 -11.86
CA VAL A 35 -28.49 -6.17 -10.61
C VAL A 35 -27.02 -6.48 -10.33
N LEU A 36 -26.59 -7.72 -10.53
CA LEU A 36 -25.19 -8.10 -10.39
C LEU A 36 -24.33 -7.36 -11.42
N SER A 37 -24.77 -7.24 -12.67
CA SER A 37 -24.05 -6.50 -13.71
C SER A 37 -23.97 -4.99 -13.40
N ALA A 38 -25.02 -4.41 -12.80
CA ALA A 38 -25.06 -3.01 -12.39
C ALA A 38 -24.12 -2.74 -11.21
N ILE A 39 -24.08 -3.64 -10.22
CA ILE A 39 -23.15 -3.56 -9.08
C ILE A 39 -21.70 -3.73 -9.57
N LEU A 40 -21.45 -4.65 -10.51
CA LEU A 40 -20.14 -4.89 -11.12
C LEU A 40 -19.66 -3.68 -11.94
N LYS A 41 -20.55 -3.02 -12.70
CA LYS A 41 -20.21 -1.83 -13.49
C LYS A 41 -19.96 -0.59 -12.63
N ASN A 42 -20.69 -0.41 -11.53
CA ASN A 42 -20.63 0.81 -10.73
C ASN A 42 -19.46 0.83 -9.70
N LYS A 43 -18.78 -0.30 -9.45
CA LYS A 43 -17.66 -0.41 -8.50
C LYS A 43 -16.47 -1.20 -9.06
N GLY A 44 -15.92 -0.75 -10.19
CA GLY A 44 -14.83 -1.41 -10.94
C GLY A 44 -13.52 -1.76 -10.18
N ARG A 45 -13.38 -1.44 -8.89
CA ARG A 45 -12.25 -1.88 -8.03
C ARG A 45 -12.58 -3.04 -7.09
N LEU A 46 -13.86 -3.34 -6.86
CA LEU A 46 -14.33 -4.47 -6.04
C LEU A 46 -14.58 -5.74 -6.85
N THR A 47 -14.49 -5.66 -8.18
CA THR A 47 -14.81 -6.72 -9.14
C THR A 47 -13.99 -7.99 -8.96
N LEU A 48 -12.70 -7.89 -8.65
CA LEU A 48 -11.81 -9.06 -8.57
C LEU A 48 -12.02 -9.84 -7.26
N LEU A 49 -12.12 -9.15 -6.12
CA LEU A 49 -12.38 -9.80 -4.83
C LEU A 49 -13.80 -10.38 -4.76
N VAL A 50 -14.79 -9.68 -5.33
CA VAL A 50 -16.17 -10.17 -5.37
C VAL A 50 -16.29 -11.35 -6.34
N SER A 51 -15.63 -11.34 -7.51
CA SER A 51 -15.63 -12.48 -8.42
C SER A 51 -14.95 -13.71 -7.79
N LEU A 52 -13.85 -13.50 -7.06
CA LEU A 52 -13.16 -14.57 -6.35
C LEU A 52 -14.03 -15.16 -5.23
N ALA A 53 -14.70 -14.30 -4.46
CA ALA A 53 -15.59 -14.73 -3.38
C ALA A 53 -16.82 -15.49 -3.88
N VAL A 54 -17.43 -15.03 -4.98
CA VAL A 54 -18.56 -15.71 -5.62
C VAL A 54 -18.11 -17.04 -6.24
N GLY A 55 -16.96 -17.08 -6.92
CA GLY A 55 -16.40 -18.33 -7.47
C GLY A 55 -16.13 -19.38 -6.38
N PHE A 56 -15.54 -18.96 -5.26
CA PHE A 56 -15.28 -19.82 -4.12
C PHE A 56 -16.57 -20.36 -3.49
N GLN A 57 -17.61 -19.52 -3.39
CA GLN A 57 -18.91 -19.93 -2.89
C GLN A 57 -19.57 -21.01 -3.78
N PHE A 58 -19.48 -20.87 -5.11
CA PHE A 58 -19.98 -21.88 -6.04
C PHE A 58 -19.22 -23.21 -5.91
N LEU A 59 -17.90 -23.15 -5.70
CA LEU A 59 -17.07 -24.34 -5.48
C LEU A 59 -17.49 -25.09 -4.20
N LEU A 60 -17.69 -24.35 -3.10
CA LEU A 60 -18.15 -24.91 -1.82
C LEU A 60 -19.56 -25.49 -1.90
N LYS A 61 -20.47 -24.84 -2.64
CA LYS A 61 -21.80 -25.40 -2.91
C LYS A 61 -21.74 -26.69 -3.72
N LYS A 62 -20.83 -26.80 -4.68
CA LYS A 62 -20.62 -28.03 -5.46
C LYS A 62 -20.08 -29.18 -4.60
N LEU A 63 -19.37 -28.85 -3.51
CA LEU A 63 -18.90 -29.80 -2.49
C LEU A 63 -19.97 -30.13 -1.42
N GLY A 64 -21.21 -29.63 -1.56
CA GLY A 64 -22.31 -29.93 -0.65
C GLY A 64 -22.26 -29.17 0.68
N ILE A 65 -21.35 -28.21 0.84
CA ILE A 65 -21.20 -27.45 2.09
C ILE A 65 -22.07 -26.18 1.99
N GLY A 66 -23.19 -26.19 2.70
CA GLY A 66 -24.16 -25.09 2.76
C GLY A 66 -23.64 -23.89 3.57
N ILE A 67 -22.66 -23.15 3.03
CA ILE A 67 -22.11 -21.96 3.67
C ILE A 67 -22.81 -20.70 3.13
N THR A 68 -23.19 -19.80 4.03
CA THR A 68 -23.80 -18.50 3.70
C THR A 68 -22.78 -17.54 3.09
N LEU A 69 -23.24 -16.65 2.19
CA LEU A 69 -22.41 -15.68 1.45
C LEU A 69 -21.45 -14.87 2.34
N ALA A 70 -21.88 -14.53 3.56
CA ALA A 70 -21.09 -13.79 4.53
C ALA A 70 -19.89 -14.61 5.07
N LYS A 71 -20.07 -15.92 5.28
CA LYS A 71 -19.02 -16.82 5.76
C LYS A 71 -17.98 -17.12 4.67
N SER A 72 -18.41 -17.25 3.41
CA SER A 72 -17.47 -17.41 2.29
C SER A 72 -16.68 -16.12 2.00
N ALA A 73 -17.31 -14.94 2.13
CA ALA A 73 -16.60 -13.67 2.00
C ALA A 73 -15.53 -13.51 3.10
N LEU A 74 -15.85 -13.84 4.35
CA LEU A 74 -14.87 -13.82 5.45
C LEU A 74 -13.73 -14.83 5.24
N ALA A 75 -14.04 -16.05 4.79
CA ALA A 75 -13.02 -17.06 4.51
C ALA A 75 -12.07 -16.61 3.38
N VAL A 76 -12.60 -16.01 2.32
CA VAL A 76 -11.80 -15.49 1.21
C VAL A 76 -10.98 -14.27 1.63
N SER A 77 -11.52 -13.43 2.51
CA SER A 77 -10.79 -12.29 3.10
C SER A 77 -9.62 -12.78 3.96
N ALA A 78 -9.87 -13.75 4.84
CA ALA A 78 -8.85 -14.34 5.71
C ALA A 78 -7.80 -15.10 4.90
N ALA A 79 -8.20 -15.83 3.86
CA ALA A 79 -7.29 -16.51 2.95
C ALA A 79 -6.47 -15.51 2.12
N ALA A 80 -7.04 -14.38 1.69
CA ALA A 80 -6.31 -13.34 0.98
C ALA A 80 -5.27 -12.66 1.88
N ILE A 81 -5.60 -12.40 3.15
CA ILE A 81 -4.66 -11.88 4.16
C ILE A 81 -3.56 -12.90 4.45
N GLY A 82 -3.90 -14.18 4.62
CA GLY A 82 -2.92 -15.25 4.80
C GLY A 82 -2.00 -15.41 3.58
N ALA A 83 -2.55 -15.39 2.37
CA ALA A 83 -1.77 -15.47 1.13
C ALA A 83 -0.85 -14.26 0.96
N THR A 84 -1.27 -13.05 1.35
CA THR A 84 -0.39 -11.87 1.32
C THR A 84 0.75 -11.99 2.31
N ILE A 85 0.53 -12.55 3.51
CA ILE A 85 1.60 -12.82 4.49
C ILE A 85 2.57 -13.89 3.97
N VAL A 86 2.06 -14.96 3.33
CA VAL A 86 2.92 -16.01 2.76
C VAL A 86 3.72 -15.48 1.55
N ILE A 87 3.10 -14.73 0.64
CA ILE A 87 3.77 -14.17 -0.54
C ILE A 87 4.81 -13.11 -0.14
N SER A 88 4.50 -12.24 0.81
CA SER A 88 5.48 -11.26 1.33
C SER A 88 6.60 -11.96 2.10
N GLY A 89 6.29 -12.97 2.92
CA GLY A 89 7.29 -13.78 3.63
C GLY A 89 8.21 -14.57 2.70
N THR A 90 7.68 -15.19 1.64
CA THR A 90 8.48 -15.92 0.65
C THR A 90 9.29 -14.98 -0.24
N ALA A 91 8.77 -13.81 -0.60
CA ALA A 91 9.52 -12.79 -1.32
C ALA A 91 10.71 -12.27 -0.50
N VAL A 92 10.50 -11.99 0.80
CA VAL A 92 11.58 -11.57 1.71
C VAL A 92 12.61 -12.70 1.90
N TYR A 93 12.17 -13.96 2.05
CA TYR A 93 13.07 -15.11 2.23
C TYR A 93 13.87 -15.47 0.96
N THR A 94 13.26 -15.37 -0.22
CA THR A 94 13.94 -15.63 -1.50
C THR A 94 14.96 -14.54 -1.84
N ILE A 95 14.65 -13.27 -1.59
CA ILE A 95 15.61 -12.17 -1.72
C ILE A 95 16.78 -12.36 -0.73
N HIS A 96 16.49 -12.75 0.52
CA HIS A 96 17.54 -12.98 1.50
C HIS A 96 18.44 -14.19 1.16
N LYS A 97 17.92 -15.25 0.53
CA LYS A 97 18.75 -16.41 0.14
C LYS A 97 19.51 -16.23 -1.16
N VAL A 98 18.96 -15.52 -2.14
CA VAL A 98 19.58 -15.35 -3.47
C VAL A 98 20.60 -14.21 -3.47
N VAL A 99 20.46 -13.21 -2.59
CA VAL A 99 21.37 -12.05 -2.53
C VAL A 99 22.48 -12.20 -1.48
N LEU A 100 22.34 -13.08 -0.48
CA LEU A 100 23.34 -13.27 0.61
C LEU A 100 24.03 -14.65 0.67
N ALA A 101 23.76 -15.58 -0.25
CA ALA A 101 24.55 -16.81 -0.34
C ALA A 101 25.75 -16.59 -1.29
N PRO A 102 27.00 -16.88 -0.88
CA PRO A 102 28.15 -16.73 -1.75
C PRO A 102 28.04 -17.75 -2.89
N ILE A 103 28.04 -17.24 -4.12
CA ILE A 103 28.17 -18.04 -5.33
C ILE A 103 29.60 -18.61 -5.32
N VAL A 104 29.73 -19.90 -4.99
CA VAL A 104 30.91 -20.68 -5.39
C VAL A 104 30.73 -20.91 -6.88
N GLU A 105 31.31 -20.02 -7.67
CA GLU A 105 31.31 -20.07 -9.13
C GLU A 105 32.36 -21.10 -9.57
N GLU A 106 31.93 -22.34 -9.75
CA GLU A 106 32.65 -23.31 -10.57
C GLU A 106 32.31 -23.03 -12.03
N SER A 107 33.12 -22.20 -12.69
CA SER A 107 33.09 -22.06 -14.14
C SER A 107 34.49 -22.27 -14.72
N ALA A 108 34.65 -23.44 -15.32
CA ALA A 108 35.77 -23.79 -16.16
C ALA A 108 35.72 -22.99 -17.48
N ASN A 109 36.68 -22.09 -17.71
CA ASN A 109 37.78 -22.35 -18.67
C ASN A 109 38.71 -21.12 -18.81
N PRO A 110 39.97 -21.35 -19.19
CA PRO A 110 41.08 -20.44 -18.96
C PRO A 110 41.26 -19.48 -20.14
N HIS A 111 41.56 -18.21 -19.88
CA HIS A 111 42.40 -17.39 -20.76
C HIS A 111 43.40 -16.62 -19.90
N GLU A 112 44.67 -16.88 -20.16
CA GLU A 112 45.84 -16.20 -19.65
C GLU A 112 45.82 -14.71 -20.00
N GLY A 113 46.38 -13.88 -19.11
CA GLY A 113 46.67 -12.49 -19.42
C GLY A 113 46.68 -11.55 -18.22
N THR A 114 47.68 -11.74 -17.36
CA THR A 114 48.36 -10.73 -16.53
C THR A 114 47.90 -9.27 -16.70
N ASP A 115 47.36 -8.64 -15.65
CA ASP A 115 47.97 -7.42 -15.11
C ASP A 115 47.50 -7.13 -13.68
N SER A 116 48.47 -6.97 -12.81
CA SER A 116 48.38 -6.80 -11.38
C SER A 116 48.13 -5.33 -11.08
N ARG A 117 46.87 -4.94 -10.85
CA ARG A 117 46.58 -3.74 -10.05
C ARG A 117 45.46 -4.03 -9.08
N ASP A 118 45.89 -4.42 -7.89
CA ASP A 118 45.21 -4.19 -6.62
C ASP A 118 44.54 -2.80 -6.62
N ARG A 119 43.26 -2.78 -6.99
CA ARG A 119 42.32 -1.83 -6.40
C ARG A 119 41.50 -2.61 -5.41
N GLU A 120 42.13 -2.78 -4.25
CA GLU A 120 41.47 -2.93 -2.96
C GLU A 120 40.37 -1.85 -2.89
N LYS A 121 39.15 -2.20 -3.33
CA LYS A 121 37.95 -1.44 -3.03
C LYS A 121 37.72 -1.64 -1.54
N LYS A 122 38.50 -0.93 -0.72
CA LYS A 122 38.03 -0.45 0.56
C LYS A 122 36.75 0.32 0.24
N SER A 123 35.62 -0.35 0.41
CA SER A 123 34.35 0.29 0.68
C SER A 123 34.61 1.21 1.85
N LEU A 124 34.93 2.47 1.55
CA LEU A 124 34.83 3.56 2.50
C LEU A 124 33.39 3.52 2.96
N GLU A 125 33.15 2.87 4.11
CA GLU A 125 32.01 3.17 4.94
C GLU A 125 32.13 4.66 5.23
N PHE A 126 31.50 5.47 4.38
CA PHE A 126 31.26 6.86 4.67
C PHE A 126 30.36 6.86 5.89
N ILE A 127 30.98 6.96 7.06
CA ILE A 127 30.32 7.27 8.32
C ILE A 127 29.84 8.70 8.16
N HIS A 128 28.76 8.89 7.43
CA HIS A 128 28.06 10.16 7.41
C HIS A 128 27.64 10.44 8.85
N PRO A 129 27.88 11.66 9.35
CA PRO A 129 27.43 12.04 10.68
C PRO A 129 25.92 11.74 10.79
N PRO A 130 25.47 11.20 11.94
CA PRO A 130 24.07 10.83 12.12
C PRO A 130 23.23 12.09 11.99
N PHE A 131 22.45 12.19 10.93
CA PHE A 131 21.47 13.26 10.75
C PHE A 131 20.17 12.89 11.48
N ASP A 132 19.52 13.90 12.04
CA ASP A 132 18.31 13.71 12.85
C ASP A 132 17.10 13.32 11.99
N LEU A 133 17.02 13.84 10.76
CA LEU A 133 15.86 13.69 9.88
C LEU A 133 16.24 13.17 8.49
N GLY A 134 15.77 11.98 8.14
CA GLY A 134 15.85 11.47 6.77
C GLY A 134 14.60 11.81 5.97
N ILE A 135 14.76 12.37 4.78
CA ILE A 135 13.67 12.61 3.84
C ILE A 135 13.68 11.49 2.80
N MET A 136 12.63 10.68 2.80
CA MET A 136 12.47 9.54 1.91
C MET A 136 11.72 9.94 0.64
N PRO A 137 11.98 9.27 -0.51
CA PRO A 137 11.16 9.42 -1.69
C PRO A 137 9.70 9.11 -1.39
N PHE A 138 8.80 9.91 -1.95
CA PHE A 138 7.37 9.69 -1.79
C PHE A 138 6.91 8.53 -2.66
N GLU A 139 6.06 7.70 -2.08
CA GLU A 139 5.45 6.58 -2.77
C GLU A 139 4.35 7.08 -3.72
N SER A 140 4.28 6.51 -4.91
CA SER A 140 3.25 6.84 -5.89
C SER A 140 2.99 5.71 -6.86
N ASP A 141 1.83 5.76 -7.52
CA ASP A 141 1.58 4.92 -8.69
C ASP A 141 2.51 5.32 -9.86
N ALA A 142 2.75 4.39 -10.79
CA ALA A 142 3.61 4.64 -11.95
C ALA A 142 3.13 5.82 -12.83
N SER A 143 1.81 6.06 -12.87
CA SER A 143 1.19 7.16 -13.62
C SER A 143 1.44 8.56 -13.03
N VAL A 144 1.99 8.63 -11.82
CA VAL A 144 2.27 9.88 -11.08
C VAL A 144 3.73 10.01 -10.66
N SER A 145 4.61 9.16 -11.19
CA SER A 145 6.02 9.08 -10.77
C SER A 145 6.77 10.41 -10.93
N ARG A 146 6.49 11.17 -12.00
CA ARG A 146 7.12 12.48 -12.24
C ARG A 146 6.69 13.50 -11.20
N GLU A 147 5.40 13.59 -10.92
CA GLU A 147 4.84 14.50 -9.93
C GLU A 147 5.28 14.11 -8.52
N ALA A 148 5.38 12.82 -8.22
CA ALA A 148 5.89 12.32 -6.94
C ALA A 148 7.38 12.65 -6.75
N ALA A 149 8.19 12.56 -7.80
CA ALA A 149 9.58 13.00 -7.75
C ALA A 149 9.68 14.51 -7.50
N ARG A 150 8.83 15.33 -8.16
CA ARG A 150 8.75 16.78 -7.94
C ARG A 150 8.34 17.10 -6.50
N VAL A 151 7.34 16.43 -5.96
CA VAL A 151 6.91 16.56 -4.56
C VAL A 151 8.05 16.18 -3.61
N SER A 152 8.71 15.05 -3.84
CA SER A 152 9.81 14.56 -3.01
C SER A 152 10.94 15.58 -2.95
N LEU A 153 11.36 16.10 -4.11
CA LEU A 153 12.41 17.11 -4.21
C LEU A 153 11.98 18.45 -3.59
N GLY A 154 10.74 18.90 -3.83
CA GLY A 154 10.22 20.15 -3.26
C GLY A 154 10.17 20.11 -1.73
N ILE A 155 9.63 19.02 -1.17
CA ILE A 155 9.63 18.81 0.28
C ILE A 155 11.05 18.70 0.83
N ALA A 156 11.94 17.96 0.16
CA ALA A 156 13.33 17.83 0.60
C ALA A 156 14.06 19.17 0.62
N GLN A 157 13.95 19.97 -0.45
CA GLN A 157 14.57 21.29 -0.53
C GLN A 157 14.05 22.25 0.55
N LEU A 158 12.74 22.27 0.78
CA LEU A 158 12.15 23.08 1.85
C LEU A 158 12.60 22.61 3.23
N THR A 159 12.66 21.30 3.46
CA THR A 159 13.13 20.73 4.73
C THR A 159 14.59 21.07 4.99
N LEU A 160 15.45 20.91 3.98
CA LEU A 160 16.88 21.25 4.05
C LEU A 160 17.11 22.74 4.30
N ARG A 161 16.26 23.62 3.73
CA ARG A 161 16.30 25.06 4.03
C ARG A 161 15.91 25.38 5.47
N LEU A 162 14.93 24.67 6.03
CA LEU A 162 14.44 24.90 7.39
C LEU A 162 15.36 24.34 8.47
N LYS A 163 15.93 23.14 8.25
CA LYS A 163 16.77 22.44 9.25
C LYS A 163 18.26 22.59 9.04
N GLY A 164 18.68 22.96 7.83
CA GLY A 164 20.08 22.94 7.41
C GLY A 164 20.53 21.56 6.94
N PRO A 165 21.65 21.51 6.18
CA PRO A 165 22.19 20.28 5.62
C PRO A 165 22.77 19.31 6.67
N ASP A 166 23.06 19.79 7.87
CA ASP A 166 23.66 18.98 8.94
C ASP A 166 22.62 18.14 9.71
N HIS A 167 21.35 18.56 9.72
CA HIS A 167 20.28 17.92 10.48
C HIS A 167 19.30 17.13 9.62
N ALA A 168 19.27 17.38 8.31
CA ALA A 168 18.38 16.70 7.39
C ALA A 168 19.13 16.22 6.14
N ALA A 169 18.75 15.05 5.63
CA ALA A 169 19.32 14.49 4.41
C ALA A 169 18.24 13.86 3.53
N PHE A 170 18.34 14.06 2.21
CA PHE A 170 17.49 13.36 1.25
C PHE A 170 18.05 11.96 0.97
N MET A 171 17.31 10.93 1.31
CA MET A 171 17.71 9.54 1.27
C MET A 171 17.10 8.82 0.06
N ALA A 172 17.64 9.04 -1.14
CA ALA A 172 17.16 8.37 -2.35
C ALA A 172 17.19 6.84 -2.25
N ASN A 173 18.20 6.31 -1.54
CA ASN A 173 18.26 4.90 -1.17
C ASN A 173 18.33 4.78 0.37
N PRO A 174 17.27 4.34 1.05
CA PRO A 174 17.25 4.25 2.51
C PRO A 174 18.28 3.29 3.12
N THR A 175 18.78 2.32 2.35
CA THR A 175 19.79 1.37 2.86
C THR A 175 21.21 1.92 2.80
N ALA A 176 21.44 3.01 2.05
CA ALA A 176 22.77 3.58 1.83
C ALA A 176 23.24 4.50 2.97
N PHE A 177 22.37 4.84 3.93
CA PHE A 177 22.68 5.78 5.01
C PHE A 177 22.42 5.15 6.38
N ALA A 178 23.12 5.68 7.40
CA ALA A 178 22.79 5.40 8.79
C ALA A 178 21.31 5.74 9.06
N LYS A 179 20.62 4.90 9.85
CA LYS A 179 19.19 5.05 10.11
C LYS A 179 18.94 6.37 10.88
N PRO A 180 18.21 7.35 10.30
CA PRO A 180 17.97 8.61 10.96
C PRO A 180 17.06 8.43 12.18
N ARG A 181 17.10 9.37 13.11
CA ARG A 181 16.20 9.34 14.28
C ARG A 181 14.74 9.47 13.87
N ARG A 182 14.44 10.35 12.91
CA ARG A 182 13.12 10.55 12.33
C ARG A 182 13.17 10.39 10.82
N ALA A 183 12.08 9.91 10.23
CA ALA A 183 11.93 9.79 8.80
C ALA A 183 10.70 10.56 8.33
N LEU A 184 10.89 11.43 7.35
CA LEU A 184 9.84 12.09 6.59
C LEU A 184 9.55 11.26 5.35
N THR A 185 8.34 10.77 5.21
CA THR A 185 7.91 9.98 4.06
C THR A 185 6.46 10.32 3.73
N GLY A 186 5.95 9.86 2.60
CA GLY A 186 4.62 10.24 2.17
C GLY A 186 4.17 9.52 0.92
N THR A 187 2.97 9.86 0.48
CA THR A 187 2.36 9.32 -0.73
C THR A 187 1.84 10.45 -1.61
N VAL A 188 1.88 10.24 -2.92
CA VAL A 188 1.25 11.12 -3.92
C VAL A 188 0.26 10.30 -4.73
N VAL A 189 -1.01 10.68 -4.67
CA VAL A 189 -2.12 9.97 -5.33
C VAL A 189 -2.85 10.92 -6.27
N LYS A 190 -3.09 10.49 -7.51
CA LYS A 190 -3.88 11.25 -8.48
C LYS A 190 -5.36 10.84 -8.43
N LEU A 191 -6.23 11.82 -8.23
CA LEU A 191 -7.69 11.67 -8.17
C LEU A 191 -8.30 12.57 -9.26
N GLY A 192 -8.33 12.06 -10.50
CA GLY A 192 -8.74 12.85 -11.66
C GLY A 192 -7.71 13.92 -12.01
N SER A 193 -8.11 15.20 -11.92
CA SER A 193 -7.23 16.36 -12.10
C SER A 193 -6.54 16.82 -10.81
N ILE A 194 -6.91 16.25 -9.66
CA ILE A 194 -6.41 16.65 -8.35
C ILE A 194 -5.31 15.68 -7.91
N PHE A 195 -4.21 16.21 -7.40
CA PHE A 195 -3.17 15.43 -6.73
C PHE A 195 -3.32 15.58 -5.23
N ARG A 196 -3.43 14.47 -4.50
CA ARG A 196 -3.42 14.45 -3.05
C ARG A 196 -2.03 14.05 -2.57
N ILE A 197 -1.37 14.96 -1.86
CA ILE A 197 -0.04 14.77 -1.29
C ILE A 197 -0.22 14.55 0.20
N SER A 198 0.25 13.42 0.72
CA SER A 198 0.18 13.09 2.15
C SER A 198 1.58 12.90 2.70
N VAL A 199 1.88 13.51 3.84
CA VAL A 199 3.20 13.48 4.49
C VAL A 199 3.04 12.97 5.90
N LYS A 200 3.92 12.06 6.30
CA LYS A 200 4.03 11.51 7.66
C LYS A 200 5.46 11.66 8.16
N LEU A 201 5.56 12.09 9.42
CA LEU A 201 6.81 12.10 10.18
C LEU A 201 6.78 10.88 11.11
N ILE A 202 7.77 10.00 10.95
CA ILE A 202 7.89 8.76 11.71
C ILE A 202 9.09 8.88 12.63
N ASP A 203 8.92 8.51 13.90
CA ASP A 203 10.03 8.28 14.80
C ASP A 203 10.53 6.85 14.61
N ASN A 204 11.79 6.71 14.17
CA ASN A 204 12.35 5.40 13.82
C ASN A 204 12.68 4.53 15.05
N ALA A 205 12.78 5.12 16.23
CA ALA A 205 12.98 4.38 17.48
C ALA A 205 11.68 3.67 17.91
N SER A 206 10.57 4.38 17.89
CA SER A 206 9.25 3.87 18.30
C SER A 206 8.43 3.28 17.15
N SER A 207 8.82 3.53 15.89
CA SER A 207 8.03 3.25 14.68
C SER A 207 6.65 3.90 14.66
N GLN A 208 6.45 4.96 15.46
CA GLN A 208 5.17 5.68 15.53
C GLN A 208 5.14 6.86 14.57
N VAL A 209 3.96 7.13 14.02
CA VAL A 209 3.69 8.35 13.27
C VAL A 209 3.51 9.49 14.27
N VAL A 210 4.50 10.36 14.36
CA VAL A 210 4.52 11.53 15.26
C VAL A 210 3.64 12.65 14.71
N PHE A 211 3.59 12.78 13.38
CA PHE A 211 2.79 13.80 12.72
C PHE A 211 2.33 13.33 11.34
N PHE A 212 1.14 13.76 10.95
CA PHE A 212 0.57 13.50 9.63
C PHE A 212 -0.15 14.74 9.12
N THR A 213 0.05 15.07 7.86
CA THR A 213 -0.72 16.12 7.17
C THR A 213 -0.91 15.75 5.71
N SER A 214 -1.91 16.34 5.06
CA SER A 214 -2.13 16.16 3.63
C SER A 214 -2.64 17.45 3.01
N GLU A 215 -2.32 17.66 1.73
CA GLU A 215 -2.80 18.80 0.95
C GLU A 215 -3.16 18.36 -0.47
N ASN A 216 -4.07 19.10 -1.10
CA ASN A 216 -4.49 18.88 -2.47
C ASN A 216 -3.86 19.92 -3.40
N ALA A 217 -3.42 19.50 -4.58
CA ALA A 217 -3.00 20.36 -5.68
C ALA A 217 -3.96 20.18 -6.87
N ASN A 218 -4.52 21.28 -7.39
CA ASN A 218 -5.46 21.25 -8.51
C ASN A 218 -4.71 21.30 -9.84
N GLY A 219 -3.94 20.25 -10.12
CA GLY A 219 -3.07 20.15 -11.28
C GLY A 219 -1.58 20.30 -10.93
N GLU A 220 -0.73 20.15 -11.94
CA GLU A 220 0.72 20.11 -11.75
C GLU A 220 1.30 21.47 -11.29
N ALA A 221 0.74 22.58 -11.77
CA ALA A 221 1.19 23.92 -11.42
C ALA A 221 0.99 24.25 -9.92
N ASP A 222 0.06 23.57 -9.26
CA ASP A 222 -0.29 23.78 -7.85
C ASP A 222 0.56 22.97 -6.88
N ILE A 223 1.39 22.05 -7.37
CA ILE A 223 2.17 21.12 -6.54
C ILE A 223 3.11 21.88 -5.60
N ASP A 224 3.85 22.87 -6.11
CA ASP A 224 4.84 23.59 -5.32
C ASP A 224 4.17 24.39 -4.19
N ARG A 225 2.98 24.97 -4.46
CA ARG A 225 2.14 25.64 -3.46
C ARG A 225 1.68 24.66 -2.37
N ALA A 226 1.23 23.47 -2.76
CA ALA A 226 0.81 22.44 -1.81
C ALA A 226 1.99 21.95 -0.95
N CYS A 227 3.18 21.78 -1.53
CA CYS A 227 4.40 21.45 -0.78
C CYS A 227 4.74 22.53 0.25
N ALA A 228 4.67 23.82 -0.12
CA ALA A 228 4.91 24.92 0.82
C ALA A 228 3.89 24.94 1.98
N ALA A 229 2.60 24.73 1.67
CA ALA A 229 1.54 24.66 2.68
C ALA A 229 1.73 23.49 3.66
N ILE A 230 2.15 22.33 3.17
CA ILE A 230 2.51 21.17 3.98
C ILE A 230 3.66 21.53 4.92
N MET A 231 4.76 22.09 4.38
CA MET A 231 5.95 22.39 5.17
C MET A 231 5.70 23.46 6.24
N ALA A 232 4.88 24.46 5.96
CA ALA A 232 4.45 25.45 6.95
C ALA A 232 3.73 24.79 8.15
N ARG A 233 2.93 23.73 7.93
CA ARG A 233 2.29 22.98 9.03
C ARG A 233 3.28 22.09 9.79
N MET A 234 4.44 21.79 9.21
CA MET A 234 5.46 20.91 9.80
C MET A 234 6.55 21.67 10.56
N GLU A 235 6.71 22.98 10.36
CA GLU A 235 7.82 23.78 10.89
C GLU A 235 8.04 23.63 12.41
N GLY A 236 6.97 23.50 13.19
CA GLY A 236 7.04 23.26 14.65
C GLY A 236 7.12 21.79 15.09
N LYS A 237 7.20 20.85 14.15
CA LYS A 237 7.16 19.39 14.40
C LYS A 237 8.41 18.65 13.94
N LEU A 238 9.14 19.22 12.98
CA LEU A 238 10.39 18.67 12.45
C LEU A 238 11.46 18.61 13.54
#